data_AF-A0A8B6GWC1-F1
#
_entry.id   AF-A0A8B6GWC1-F1
#
_cell.length_a   1.000
_cell.length_b   1.000
_cell.length_c   1.000
_cell.angle_alpha   90.00
_cell.angle_beta   90.00
_cell.angle_gamma   90.00
#
_symmetry.space_group_name_H-M   'P 1'
#
loop_
_entity.id
_entity.type
_entity.pdbx_description
1 polymer ?
#
loop_
_entity_poly.entity_id
_entity_poly.type
_entity_poly.pdbx_seq_one_letter_code
_entity_poly.pdbx_strand_id
1 'polypeptide(L)'
;MGKNYYCEEHATVHKYKDYWSGEKSKASRRISSDQQNYVRMSMIVLEVLSGVLYDRLYIDTKTGEILDRDKLDITEMCKKYCALKINFPSKGFRKIEKVDEISTIEDTIGDDIQRIRVIRNEMQHSSVFALDDTRYQTLITIVHDMLTRFDQRNNPAGESYVKRLDEIRKMELETRSFEEIKERMKAGLIEKIHAVFR
;
A
#
# COMPACT_ATOMS: atom_id res chain seq x y z
N MET A 1 -45.86 2.38 26.24
CA MET A 1 -44.58 1.89 26.80
C MET A 1 -43.65 1.58 25.65
N GLY A 2 -42.55 2.33 25.50
CA GLY A 2 -41.55 2.06 24.45
C GLY A 2 -40.60 0.94 24.91
N LYS A 3 -40.34 -0.04 24.04
CA LYS A 3 -39.32 -1.07 24.31
C LYS A 3 -37.93 -0.44 24.17
N ASN A 4 -37.00 -0.80 25.02
CA ASN A 4 -35.59 -0.42 24.89
C ASN A 4 -34.79 -1.64 24.39
N TYR A 5 -33.70 -1.42 23.68
CA TYR A 5 -32.75 -2.47 23.31
C TYR A 5 -31.33 -2.06 23.67
N TYR A 6 -30.50 -3.04 24.05
CA TYR A 6 -29.09 -2.84 24.35
C TYR A 6 -28.27 -3.05 23.08
N CYS A 7 -27.38 -2.11 22.76
CA CYS A 7 -26.45 -2.21 21.64
C CYS A 7 -25.06 -2.57 22.17
N GLU A 8 -24.57 -3.77 21.84
CA GLU A 8 -23.27 -4.27 22.31
C GLU A 8 -22.10 -3.45 21.76
N GLU A 9 -22.19 -2.94 20.52
CA GLU A 9 -21.14 -2.12 19.88
C GLU A 9 -20.87 -0.80 20.61
N HIS A 10 -21.87 -0.25 21.30
CA HIS A 10 -21.79 1.06 21.96
C HIS A 10 -22.00 0.96 23.48
N ALA A 11 -22.12 -0.25 24.02
CA ALA A 11 -22.42 -0.56 25.42
C ALA A 11 -23.54 0.31 26.04
N THR A 12 -24.53 0.73 25.25
CA THR A 12 -25.58 1.68 25.66
C THR A 12 -26.99 1.19 25.27
N VAL A 13 -27.99 1.65 26.04
CA VAL A 13 -29.41 1.27 25.86
C VAL A 13 -30.13 2.35 25.04
N HIS A 14 -30.70 1.96 23.91
CA HIS A 14 -31.44 2.84 23.00
C HIS A 14 -32.95 2.60 23.08
N LYS A 15 -33.74 3.65 22.80
CA LYS A 15 -35.20 3.53 22.69
C LYS A 15 -35.56 3.10 21.26
N TYR A 16 -36.51 2.18 21.12
CA TYR A 16 -36.90 1.63 19.80
C TYR A 16 -37.35 2.68 18.78
N LYS A 17 -37.82 3.85 19.24
CA LYS A 17 -38.24 4.95 18.34
C LYS A 17 -37.07 5.60 17.61
N ASP A 18 -35.88 5.60 18.22
CA ASP A 18 -34.69 6.25 17.67
C ASP A 18 -34.10 5.46 16.49
N TYR A 19 -34.46 4.17 16.36
CA TYR A 19 -33.99 3.31 15.27
C TYR A 19 -34.68 3.58 13.92
N TRP A 20 -35.90 4.15 13.94
CA TRP A 20 -36.71 4.35 12.73
C TRP A 20 -37.02 5.82 12.42
N SER A 21 -36.78 6.74 13.35
CA SER A 21 -36.90 8.18 13.08
C SER A 21 -35.60 8.77 12.58
N GLY A 22 -35.28 8.56 11.30
CA GLY A 22 -34.70 9.58 10.40
C GLY A 22 -33.39 10.29 10.77
N GLU A 23 -32.79 10.05 11.93
CA GLU A 23 -31.45 10.49 12.29
C GLU A 23 -30.48 9.48 11.72
N LYS A 24 -30.36 9.55 10.39
CA LYS A 24 -29.06 9.46 9.71
C LYS A 24 -28.20 10.62 10.22
N SER A 25 -27.92 10.60 11.53
CA SER A 25 -26.96 11.48 12.16
C SER A 25 -25.62 11.20 11.52
N LYS A 26 -24.81 12.24 11.46
CA LYS A 26 -23.56 12.34 10.71
C LYS A 26 -22.44 11.47 11.30
N ALA A 27 -22.75 10.23 11.67
CA ALA A 27 -21.79 9.14 11.68
C ALA A 27 -21.45 8.83 10.22
N SER A 28 -20.67 9.73 9.61
CA SER A 28 -19.70 9.34 8.59
C SER A 28 -19.12 8.01 9.05
N ARG A 29 -19.42 6.94 8.31
CA ARG A 29 -18.91 5.59 8.60
C ARG A 29 -17.39 5.72 8.58
N ARG A 30 -16.77 5.82 9.76
CA ARG A 30 -15.33 5.80 9.89
C ARG A 30 -14.91 4.35 9.71
N ILE A 31 -14.05 4.10 8.73
CA ILE A 31 -13.43 2.79 8.54
C ILE A 31 -12.53 2.47 9.75
N SER A 32 -12.43 1.19 10.11
CA SER A 32 -11.63 0.74 11.26
C SER A 32 -10.14 1.07 11.08
N SER A 33 -9.36 1.03 12.17
CA SER A 33 -7.90 1.18 12.11
C SER A 33 -7.27 0.24 11.08
N ASP A 34 -7.65 -1.03 11.11
CA ASP A 34 -7.10 -2.06 10.23
C ASP A 34 -7.45 -1.78 8.76
N GLN A 35 -8.68 -1.32 8.50
CA GLN A 35 -9.10 -0.90 7.17
C GLN A 35 -8.32 0.34 6.70
N GLN A 36 -8.07 1.32 7.57
CA GLN A 36 -7.25 2.48 7.25
C GLN A 36 -5.81 2.06 6.94
N ASN A 37 -5.22 1.20 7.78
CA ASN A 37 -3.87 0.68 7.60
C ASN A 37 -3.76 -0.07 6.26
N TYR A 38 -4.72 -0.94 5.97
CA TYR A 38 -4.77 -1.69 4.71
C TYR A 38 -4.83 -0.73 3.50
N VAL A 39 -5.68 0.30 3.58
CA VAL A 39 -5.80 1.31 2.52
C VAL A 39 -4.50 2.07 2.33
N ARG A 40 -3.89 2.56 3.41
CA ARG A 40 -2.60 3.27 3.35
C ARG A 40 -1.51 2.40 2.72
N MET A 41 -1.37 1.15 3.16
CA MET A 41 -0.38 0.24 2.57
C MET A 41 -0.67 -0.08 1.11
N SER A 42 -1.94 -0.23 0.74
CA SER A 42 -2.32 -0.43 -0.66
C SER A 42 -1.94 0.77 -1.52
N MET A 43 -2.17 2.00 -1.04
CA MET A 43 -1.71 3.22 -1.73
C MET A 43 -0.19 3.27 -1.82
N ILE A 44 0.53 2.93 -0.75
CA ILE A 44 2.00 2.89 -0.76
C ILE A 44 2.51 1.91 -1.82
N VAL A 45 1.94 0.71 -1.92
CA VAL A 45 2.31 -0.28 -2.95
C VAL A 45 2.00 0.24 -4.36
N LEU A 46 0.77 0.72 -4.58
CA LEU A 46 0.29 1.11 -5.91
C LEU A 46 0.92 2.41 -6.42
N GLU A 47 1.22 3.37 -5.56
CA GLU A 47 1.71 4.68 -5.96
C GLU A 47 3.22 4.82 -5.74
N VAL A 48 3.68 4.54 -4.53
CA VAL A 48 5.06 4.85 -4.12
C VAL A 48 6.01 3.76 -4.59
N LEU A 49 5.78 2.51 -4.20
CA LEU A 49 6.67 1.41 -4.57
C LEU A 49 6.69 1.16 -6.07
N SER A 50 5.53 1.33 -6.72
CA SER A 50 5.42 1.28 -8.18
C SER A 50 6.25 2.38 -8.85
N GLY A 51 6.17 3.62 -8.36
CA GLY A 51 6.96 4.74 -8.88
C GLY A 51 8.47 4.54 -8.71
N VAL A 52 8.89 4.10 -7.53
CA VAL A 52 10.31 3.79 -7.23
C VAL A 52 10.86 2.73 -8.16
N LEU A 53 10.10 1.65 -8.38
CA LEU A 53 10.52 0.54 -9.21
C LEU A 53 10.57 0.94 -10.69
N TYR A 54 9.64 1.78 -11.13
CA TYR A 54 9.65 2.37 -12.47
C TYR A 54 10.90 3.22 -12.71
N ASP A 55 11.19 4.16 -11.80
CA ASP A 55 12.36 5.03 -11.92
C ASP A 55 13.66 4.22 -11.90
N ARG A 56 13.75 3.22 -11.02
CA ARG A 56 14.91 2.31 -10.99
C ARG A 56 15.06 1.56 -12.31
N LEU A 57 13.95 1.06 -12.88
CA LEU A 57 13.97 0.29 -14.12
C LEU A 57 14.41 1.16 -15.29
N TYR A 58 13.95 2.40 -15.32
CA TYR A 58 14.38 3.40 -16.29
C TYR A 58 15.90 3.67 -16.19
N ILE A 59 16.43 3.87 -14.98
CA ILE A 59 17.87 4.09 -14.76
C ILE A 59 18.70 2.88 -15.17
N ASP A 60 18.28 1.68 -14.79
CA ASP A 60 19.03 0.44 -15.06
C ASP A 60 19.08 0.07 -16.53
N THR A 61 17.97 0.24 -17.24
CA THR A 61 17.86 -0.19 -18.63
C THR A 61 18.53 0.79 -19.59
N LYS A 62 18.61 2.09 -19.26
CA LYS A 62 19.19 3.15 -20.12
C LYS A 62 18.69 3.13 -21.58
N THR A 63 17.61 2.41 -21.89
CA THR A 63 17.29 2.02 -23.27
C THR A 63 16.66 3.14 -24.08
N GLY A 64 16.29 4.27 -23.48
CA GLY A 64 15.53 5.32 -24.19
C GLY A 64 14.14 4.86 -24.66
N GLU A 65 13.82 3.57 -24.49
CA GLU A 65 12.47 3.03 -24.56
C GLU A 65 11.73 3.60 -23.34
N ILE A 66 10.98 4.67 -23.57
CA ILE A 66 10.03 5.18 -22.60
C ILE A 66 9.00 4.07 -22.43
N LEU A 67 9.21 3.21 -21.44
CA LEU A 67 8.19 2.32 -20.95
C LEU A 67 7.06 3.23 -20.49
N ASP A 68 5.95 3.19 -21.20
CA ASP A 68 4.78 3.98 -20.83
C ASP A 68 4.41 3.61 -19.40
N ARG A 69 4.55 4.57 -18.46
CA ARG A 69 4.31 4.35 -17.02
C ARG A 69 2.90 3.82 -16.78
N ASP A 70 1.96 4.21 -17.64
CA ASP A 70 0.57 3.79 -17.55
C ASP A 70 0.34 2.35 -18.05
N LYS A 71 1.37 1.69 -18.59
CA LYS A 71 1.31 0.32 -19.11
C LYS A 71 2.10 -0.69 -18.28
N LEU A 72 2.73 -0.26 -17.18
CA LEU A 72 3.50 -1.17 -16.32
C LEU A 72 2.99 -1.12 -14.88
N ASP A 73 2.36 -2.21 -14.46
CA ASP A 73 2.08 -2.42 -13.04
C ASP A 73 3.31 -2.94 -12.28
N ILE A 74 3.25 -2.89 -10.95
CA ILE A 74 4.32 -3.37 -10.07
C ILE A 74 4.65 -4.86 -10.25
N THR A 75 3.66 -5.68 -10.62
CA THR A 75 3.85 -7.10 -10.92
C THR A 75 4.71 -7.29 -12.16
N GLU A 76 4.39 -6.57 -13.23
CA GLU A 76 5.12 -6.60 -14.49
C GLU A 76 6.55 -6.06 -14.32
N MET A 77 6.72 -4.98 -13.56
CA MET A 77 8.04 -4.46 -13.25
C MET A 77 8.88 -5.46 -12.45
N CYS A 78 8.32 -6.11 -11.41
CA CYS A 78 9.01 -7.19 -10.71
C CYS A 78 9.40 -8.34 -11.65
N LYS A 79 8.50 -8.75 -12.57
CA LYS A 79 8.80 -9.81 -13.57
C LYS A 79 9.93 -9.39 -14.51
N LYS A 80 9.94 -8.14 -14.98
CA LYS A 80 11.01 -7.58 -15.82
C LYS A 80 12.35 -7.62 -15.10
N TYR A 81 12.42 -7.21 -13.84
CA TYR A 81 13.64 -7.33 -13.04
C TYR A 81 14.16 -8.76 -12.92
N CYS A 82 13.27 -9.72 -12.65
CA CYS A 82 13.64 -11.13 -12.62
C CYS A 82 14.19 -11.62 -13.98
N ALA A 83 13.63 -11.15 -15.10
CA ALA A 83 14.03 -11.56 -16.44
C ALA A 83 15.35 -10.93 -16.91
N LEU A 84 15.54 -9.64 -16.62
CA LEU A 84 16.74 -8.89 -17.00
C LEU A 84 18.00 -9.33 -16.25
N LYS A 85 17.85 -10.03 -15.11
CA LYS A 85 18.95 -10.49 -14.24
C LYS A 85 19.92 -9.38 -13.80
N ILE A 86 19.45 -8.13 -13.84
CA ILE A 86 20.10 -6.96 -13.25
C ILE A 86 19.71 -6.86 -11.78
N ASN A 87 20.57 -6.28 -10.95
CA ASN A 87 20.32 -6.09 -9.51
C ASN A 87 19.80 -7.39 -8.86
N PHE A 88 20.55 -8.48 -9.03
CA PHE A 88 20.15 -9.77 -8.49
C PHE A 88 20.24 -9.73 -6.95
N PRO A 89 19.16 -10.06 -6.21
CA PRO A 89 19.18 -10.06 -4.75
C PRO A 89 20.15 -11.09 -4.20
N SER A 90 20.76 -10.78 -3.06
CA SER A 90 21.78 -11.60 -2.38
C SER A 90 21.35 -13.06 -2.19
N LYS A 91 20.08 -13.28 -1.81
CA LYS A 91 19.50 -14.62 -1.60
C LYS A 91 18.74 -15.14 -2.83
N GLY A 92 18.59 -14.35 -3.89
CA GLY A 92 17.81 -14.70 -5.09
C GLY A 92 16.30 -14.45 -4.95
N PHE A 93 15.62 -14.15 -6.07
CA PHE A 93 14.24 -13.65 -6.10
C PHE A 93 13.16 -14.57 -5.50
N ARG A 94 13.43 -15.87 -5.38
CA ARG A 94 12.45 -16.88 -4.93
C ARG A 94 12.75 -17.51 -3.57
N LYS A 95 13.84 -17.10 -2.90
CA LYS A 95 14.19 -17.69 -1.60
C LYS A 95 13.50 -17.03 -0.42
N ILE A 96 12.97 -15.82 -0.62
CA ILE A 96 12.30 -15.05 0.42
C ILE A 96 10.89 -14.74 -0.03
N GLU A 97 9.93 -15.23 0.73
CA GLU A 97 8.50 -15.11 0.40
C GLU A 97 7.70 -14.39 1.48
N LYS A 98 8.24 -14.24 2.69
CA LYS A 98 7.58 -13.60 3.83
C LYS A 98 8.31 -12.34 4.26
N VAL A 99 7.56 -11.34 4.70
CA VAL A 99 8.13 -10.09 5.23
C VAL A 99 8.99 -10.34 6.47
N ASP A 100 8.69 -11.34 7.29
CA ASP A 100 9.51 -11.60 8.50
C ASP A 100 10.96 -11.98 8.15
N GLU A 101 11.20 -12.43 6.91
CA GLU A 101 12.51 -12.82 6.42
C GLU A 101 13.25 -11.67 5.72
N ILE A 102 12.56 -10.60 5.29
CA ILE A 102 13.17 -9.49 4.53
C ILE A 102 13.94 -8.49 5.41
N SER A 103 13.82 -8.58 6.74
CA SER A 103 14.65 -7.82 7.68
C SER A 103 16.09 -8.33 7.75
N THR A 104 16.33 -9.57 7.29
CA THR A 104 17.62 -10.28 7.42
C THR A 104 18.45 -10.32 6.14
N ILE A 105 18.03 -9.57 5.12
CA ILE A 105 18.79 -9.46 3.86
C ILE A 105 19.58 -8.18 3.79
N GLU A 106 20.58 -8.19 2.93
CA GLU A 106 21.44 -7.04 2.71
C GLU A 106 20.66 -5.83 2.17
N ASP A 107 21.30 -4.67 2.20
CA ASP A 107 20.69 -3.42 1.76
C ASP A 107 21.03 -3.09 0.30
N THR A 108 21.23 -4.09 -0.56
CA THR A 108 21.52 -3.86 -1.99
C THR A 108 20.27 -3.42 -2.76
N ILE A 109 20.43 -2.87 -3.98
CA ILE A 109 19.29 -2.53 -4.86
C ILE A 109 18.46 -3.78 -5.16
N GLY A 110 19.12 -4.92 -5.39
CA GLY A 110 18.42 -6.18 -5.69
C GLY A 110 17.58 -6.67 -4.51
N ASP A 111 18.13 -6.57 -3.31
CA ASP A 111 17.40 -6.93 -2.09
C ASP A 111 16.23 -5.99 -1.81
N ASP A 112 16.39 -4.68 -2.08
CA ASP A 112 15.29 -3.72 -1.98
C ASP A 112 14.18 -3.99 -3.01
N ILE A 113 14.52 -4.39 -4.24
CA ILE A 113 13.53 -4.86 -5.22
C ILE A 113 12.80 -6.13 -4.71
N GLN A 114 13.53 -7.03 -4.04
CA GLN A 114 12.91 -8.20 -3.41
C GLN A 114 11.97 -7.80 -2.26
N ARG A 115 12.32 -6.81 -1.43
CA ARG A 115 11.43 -6.26 -0.40
C ARG A 115 10.13 -5.75 -1.00
N ILE A 116 10.20 -4.97 -2.09
CA ILE A 116 9.02 -4.49 -2.83
C ILE A 116 8.14 -5.66 -3.27
N ARG A 117 8.75 -6.69 -3.89
CA ARG A 117 8.01 -7.87 -4.36
C ARG A 117 7.28 -8.57 -3.22
N VAL A 118 7.95 -8.79 -2.09
CA VAL A 118 7.40 -9.50 -0.93
C VAL A 118 6.28 -8.70 -0.26
N ILE A 119 6.49 -7.40 -0.03
CA ILE A 119 5.46 -6.50 0.54
C ILE A 119 4.22 -6.45 -0.35
N ARG A 120 4.41 -6.32 -1.66
CA ARG A 120 3.29 -6.35 -2.61
C ARG A 120 2.51 -7.67 -2.52
N ASN A 121 3.22 -8.80 -2.50
CA ASN A 121 2.57 -10.12 -2.41
C ASN A 121 1.78 -10.26 -1.12
N GLU A 122 2.33 -9.80 0.01
CA GLU A 122 1.61 -9.76 1.26
C GLU A 122 0.32 -8.94 1.14
N MET A 123 0.40 -7.71 0.61
CA MET A 123 -0.79 -6.87 0.44
C MET A 123 -1.84 -7.45 -0.52
N GLN A 124 -1.40 -8.11 -1.59
CA GLN A 124 -2.27 -8.75 -2.58
C GLN A 124 -3.05 -9.95 -2.01
N HIS A 125 -2.45 -10.67 -1.05
CA HIS A 125 -3.05 -11.86 -0.45
C HIS A 125 -3.60 -11.64 0.96
N SER A 126 -3.36 -10.47 1.55
CA SER A 126 -3.82 -10.12 2.88
C SER A 126 -5.31 -9.77 2.87
N SER A 127 -6.01 -10.18 3.93
CA SER A 127 -7.35 -9.68 4.20
C SER A 127 -7.28 -8.27 4.77
N VAL A 128 -8.31 -7.45 4.53
CA VAL A 128 -8.38 -6.08 5.07
C VAL A 128 -8.30 -6.00 6.60
N PHE A 129 -8.62 -7.09 7.30
CA PHE A 129 -8.57 -7.20 8.76
C PHE A 129 -7.28 -7.82 9.29
N ALA A 130 -6.34 -8.18 8.41
CA ALA A 130 -5.07 -8.81 8.80
C ALA A 130 -3.95 -7.79 9.00
N LEU A 131 -4.23 -6.49 8.81
CA LEU A 131 -3.24 -5.43 8.95
C LEU A 131 -3.49 -4.56 10.19
N ASP A 132 -3.29 -5.19 11.35
CA ASP A 132 -3.30 -4.48 12.62
C ASP A 132 -2.18 -3.42 12.70
N ASP A 133 -2.24 -2.58 13.73
CA ASP A 133 -1.26 -1.50 13.93
C ASP A 133 0.19 -2.01 14.02
N THR A 134 0.41 -3.17 14.65
CA THR A 134 1.77 -3.71 14.82
C THR A 134 2.36 -4.13 13.47
N ARG A 135 1.57 -4.85 12.67
CA ARG A 135 1.98 -5.30 11.35
C ARG A 135 2.16 -4.13 10.40
N TYR A 136 1.25 -3.16 10.47
CA TYR A 136 1.36 -1.91 9.72
C TYR A 136 2.66 -1.16 10.06
N GLN A 137 2.99 -0.94 11.33
CA GLN A 137 4.24 -0.24 11.70
C GLN A 137 5.50 -1.00 11.26
N THR A 138 5.45 -2.33 11.29
CA THR A 138 6.55 -3.17 10.80
C THR A 138 6.79 -2.93 9.30
N LEU A 139 5.72 -2.99 8.50
CA LEU A 139 5.81 -2.72 7.06
C LEU A 139 6.27 -1.29 6.78
N ILE A 140 5.73 -0.30 7.50
CA ILE A 140 6.10 1.10 7.32
C ILE A 140 7.58 1.34 7.61
N THR A 141 8.13 0.76 8.67
CA THR A 141 9.56 0.86 8.98
C THR A 141 10.40 0.31 7.83
N ILE A 142 10.09 -0.89 7.35
CA ILE A 142 10.81 -1.52 6.24
C ILE A 142 10.71 -0.67 4.97
N VAL A 143 9.51 -0.19 4.64
CA VAL A 143 9.30 0.67 3.47
C VAL A 143 10.08 1.96 3.60
N HIS A 144 10.04 2.63 4.75
CA HIS A 144 10.71 3.91 4.96
C HIS A 144 12.24 3.79 4.76
N ASP A 145 12.88 2.78 5.35
CA ASP A 145 14.32 2.55 5.22
C ASP A 145 14.71 2.28 3.76
N MET A 146 13.92 1.44 3.09
CA MET A 146 14.10 1.12 1.68
C MET A 146 13.93 2.35 0.78
N LEU A 147 12.89 3.17 1.01
CA LEU A 147 12.66 4.40 0.24
C LEU A 147 13.76 5.43 0.47
N THR A 148 14.31 5.52 1.68
CA THR A 148 15.45 6.39 1.97
C THR A 148 16.65 6.00 1.11
N ARG A 149 16.95 4.70 0.99
CA ARG A 149 18.01 4.20 0.12
C ARG A 149 17.71 4.48 -1.36
N PHE A 150 16.45 4.34 -1.79
CA PHE A 150 16.08 4.65 -3.17
C PHE A 150 16.14 6.14 -3.49
N ASP A 151 15.76 7.03 -2.58
CA ASP A 151 15.92 8.48 -2.76
C ASP A 151 17.39 8.82 -3.02
N GLN A 152 18.31 8.24 -2.24
CA GLN A 152 19.76 8.44 -2.41
C GLN A 152 20.29 7.87 -3.73
N ARG A 153 19.78 6.71 -4.18
CA ARG A 153 20.31 5.98 -5.35
C ARG A 153 19.69 6.37 -6.68
N ASN A 154 18.39 6.67 -6.67
CA ASN A 154 17.65 7.06 -7.87
C ASN A 154 17.72 8.56 -8.10
N ASN A 155 17.92 9.34 -7.02
CA ASN A 155 17.92 10.80 -7.07
C ASN A 155 16.74 11.33 -7.90
N PRO A 156 15.49 11.05 -7.48
CA PRO A 156 14.32 11.38 -8.26
C PRO A 156 14.31 12.88 -8.58
N ALA A 157 14.12 13.23 -9.86
CA ALA A 157 14.09 14.63 -10.29
C ALA A 157 12.87 15.41 -9.76
N GLY A 158 11.90 14.71 -9.17
CA GLY A 158 10.68 15.26 -8.60
C GLY A 158 10.64 15.14 -7.07
N GLU A 159 9.54 14.62 -6.55
CA GLU A 159 9.32 14.48 -5.12
C GLU A 159 10.02 13.24 -4.54
N SER A 160 10.59 13.39 -3.34
CA SER A 160 11.14 12.27 -2.55
C SER A 160 10.07 11.22 -2.29
N TYR A 161 10.45 9.94 -2.45
CA TYR A 161 9.54 8.84 -2.17
C TYR A 161 9.19 8.77 -0.68
N VAL A 162 10.13 9.12 0.20
CA VAL A 162 9.89 9.21 1.66
C VAL A 162 8.87 10.30 1.96
N LYS A 163 8.96 11.47 1.30
CA LYS A 163 7.96 12.52 1.47
C LYS A 163 6.56 12.04 1.06
N ARG A 164 6.45 11.35 -0.08
CA ARG A 164 5.17 10.79 -0.55
C ARG A 164 4.61 9.73 0.40
N LEU A 165 5.46 8.88 0.97
CA LEU A 165 5.08 7.94 2.02
C LEU A 165 4.45 8.67 3.22
N ASP A 166 5.09 9.73 3.72
CA ASP A 166 4.60 10.48 4.88
C ASP A 166 3.28 11.20 4.61
N GLU A 167 3.05 11.68 3.39
CA GLU A 167 1.77 12.25 2.98
C GLU A 167 0.64 11.21 3.07
N ILE A 168 0.84 10.00 2.52
CA ILE A 168 -0.15 8.91 2.60
C ILE A 168 -0.43 8.53 4.06
N ARG A 169 0.60 8.50 4.91
CA ARG A 169 0.44 8.19 6.34
C ARG A 169 -0.43 9.20 7.08
N LYS A 170 -0.37 10.47 6.70
CA LYS A 170 -1.11 11.58 7.31
C LYS A 170 -2.49 11.81 6.69
N MET A 171 -2.81 11.13 5.59
CA MET A 171 -4.07 11.28 4.90
C MET A 171 -5.25 10.84 5.77
N GLU A 172 -6.30 11.68 5.79
CA GLU A 172 -7.61 11.31 6.32
C GLU A 172 -8.35 10.45 5.29
N LEU A 173 -8.86 9.30 5.72
CA LEU A 173 -9.48 8.31 4.82
C LEU A 173 -10.97 8.19 5.10
N GLU A 174 -11.76 8.23 4.03
CA GLU A 174 -13.20 8.03 4.07
C GLU A 174 -13.59 6.61 3.60
N THR A 175 -14.80 6.15 3.95
CA THR A 175 -15.31 4.83 3.52
C THR A 175 -15.27 4.64 1.99
N ARG A 176 -15.51 5.70 1.21
CA ARG A 176 -15.46 5.63 -0.25
C ARG A 176 -14.06 5.26 -0.76
N SER A 177 -13.03 5.86 -0.17
CA SER A 177 -11.63 5.59 -0.51
C SER A 177 -11.25 4.13 -0.25
N PHE A 178 -11.84 3.50 0.78
CA PHE A 178 -11.60 2.10 1.10
C PHE A 178 -12.05 1.14 -0.01
N GLU A 179 -13.30 1.25 -0.47
CA GLU A 179 -13.82 0.33 -1.50
C GLU A 179 -13.12 0.54 -2.85
N GLU A 180 -12.85 1.80 -3.22
CA GLU A 180 -12.11 2.11 -4.46
C GLU A 180 -10.69 1.50 -4.45
N ILE A 181 -9.96 1.62 -3.33
CA ILE A 181 -8.58 1.13 -3.24
C ILE A 181 -8.53 -0.40 -3.15
N LYS A 182 -9.48 -1.01 -2.44
CA LYS A 182 -9.60 -2.46 -2.34
C LYS A 182 -9.84 -3.11 -3.70
N GLU A 183 -10.71 -2.54 -4.52
CA GLU A 183 -10.95 -3.06 -5.88
C GLU A 183 -9.73 -2.87 -6.78
N ARG A 184 -9.02 -1.74 -6.69
CA ARG A 184 -7.74 -1.54 -7.40
C ARG A 184 -6.68 -2.57 -7.00
N MET A 185 -6.57 -2.91 -5.72
CA MET A 185 -5.60 -3.88 -5.22
C MET A 185 -5.92 -5.31 -5.68
N LYS A 186 -7.21 -5.68 -5.75
CA LYS A 186 -7.66 -6.99 -6.27
C LYS A 186 -7.54 -7.13 -7.79
N ALA A 187 -7.85 -6.06 -8.54
CA ALA A 187 -7.76 -6.07 -9.99
C ALA A 187 -6.32 -6.31 -10.47
N GLY A 188 -5.33 -6.05 -9.60
CA GLY A 188 -3.91 -6.19 -9.93
C GLY A 188 -3.46 -5.25 -11.04
N LEU A 189 -4.30 -4.29 -11.44
CA LEU A 189 -4.17 -3.56 -12.69
C LEU A 189 -4.66 -2.11 -12.58
N ILE A 190 -3.94 -1.30 -13.34
CA ILE A 190 -4.14 0.06 -13.81
C ILE A 190 -5.62 0.44 -13.92
N GLU A 191 -6.12 1.24 -12.97
CA GLU A 191 -7.08 2.29 -13.32
C GLU A 191 -6.63 3.60 -12.68
N LYS A 192 -6.26 4.54 -13.57
CA LYS A 192 -6.16 6.01 -13.41
C LYS A 192 -5.53 6.50 -12.10
N ILE A 193 -4.25 6.84 -12.16
CA ILE A 193 -3.56 7.65 -11.13
C ILE A 193 -4.11 9.10 -11.03
N HIS A 194 -5.07 9.50 -11.87
CA HIS A 194 -5.43 10.92 -12.01
C HIS A 194 -6.80 11.40 -11.50
N ALA A 195 -7.58 10.62 -10.74
CA ALA A 195 -8.96 11.05 -10.44
C ALA A 195 -9.38 11.20 -8.97
N VAL A 196 -8.60 10.78 -7.97
CA VAL A 196 -9.12 10.79 -6.59
C VAL A 196 -8.73 12.03 -5.79
N PHE A 197 -7.63 12.72 -6.12
CA PHE A 197 -7.17 13.86 -5.29
C PHE A 197 -6.57 15.01 -6.11
N ARG A 198 -7.44 15.75 -6.83
CA ARG A 198 -7.22 17.18 -7.10
C ARG A 198 -8.05 18.00 -6.14
#